data_AF-A0A9D7HW70-F1
#
_entry.id   AF-A0A9D7HW70-F1
#
_cell.length_a   1.000
_cell.length_b   1.000
_cell.length_c   1.000
_cell.angle_alpha   90.00
_cell.angle_beta   90.00
_cell.angle_gamma   90.00
#
_symmetry.space_group_name_H-M   'P 1'
#
loop_
_entity.id
_entity.type
_entity.pdbx_description
1 polymer ?
#
loop_
_entity_poly.entity_id
_entity_poly.type
_entity_poly.pdbx_seq_one_letter_code
_entity_poly.pdbx_strand_id
1 'polypeptide(L)'
;MRRWLLLAAVVGGAYAHGQTEKINSFHTDLAVAPDGQLTVTEEISIHAEGVEFKRGIVRRLPLRFTDHTGRQHRVKYEFTAVEVFGAPSPHHTATEGDDFVLYVGSEGNFLEPGDYPYRITYTTKGQVGFFPEYDEIYWNVNGNGWAFDVDSISALIHLPPTAQVKQTACYTGVMGSTENACSDSIIDARTVLFQGRAMGYYEGLTVAVGFQKGVVAEPPPPTFWERYAVPLVGAIITLLLLLYYFITWARHGRDPDRPTVIPLFEPPDDLSPASVAMVMKGGFDNDQITPAMISLAVKGHLRIDEKKEDVLLGLFKKETYTIVKLKGGSDLPKEEQELLNRMFGSGQERFEIDGTYDPSVQSMASAFRAPLKHQWHAFLNKGNNWRFWWIPMLTVGVCIISMIVLHNSYWGDSDVVYIAAFLVANLILFLLYVYLIKRPSEEKQALRSRLLGFKMYLGAAEEKQLQHFNPPTMTPEVLRSTCPTRSRSRWRRFGVSVSKA
;
A
#
# COMPACT_ATOMS: atom_id res chain seq x y z
N MET A 1 40.48 -12.20 90.07
CA MET A 1 40.12 -11.23 89.01
C MET A 1 41.25 -11.17 88.00
N ARG A 2 40.93 -11.07 86.70
CA ARG A 2 41.77 -11.23 85.49
C ARG A 2 42.14 -12.67 85.08
N ARG A 3 41.59 -13.12 83.94
CA ARG A 3 42.34 -13.35 82.68
C ARG A 3 41.37 -13.64 81.52
N TRP A 4 41.70 -13.06 80.37
CA TRP A 4 41.02 -13.15 79.08
C TRP A 4 41.37 -14.45 78.33
N LEU A 5 40.56 -14.73 77.28
CA LEU A 5 40.88 -15.24 75.92
C LEU A 5 40.29 -16.59 75.48
N LEU A 6 39.73 -16.52 74.25
CA LEU A 6 39.48 -17.54 73.21
C LEU A 6 38.12 -18.23 73.15
N LEU A 7 37.29 -17.79 72.21
CA LEU A 7 36.76 -18.64 71.13
C LEU A 7 36.08 -17.77 70.05
N ALA A 8 36.85 -17.44 68.99
CA ALA A 8 36.29 -16.99 67.72
C ALA A 8 35.91 -18.24 66.93
N ALA A 9 34.62 -18.49 66.76
CA ALA A 9 34.10 -19.55 65.90
C ALA A 9 34.11 -19.06 64.44
N VAL A 10 34.86 -19.76 63.61
CA VAL A 10 34.91 -19.65 62.16
C VAL A 10 33.53 -20.03 61.60
N VAL A 11 32.79 -19.06 61.07
CA VAL A 11 31.69 -19.32 60.14
C VAL A 11 32.28 -19.24 58.75
N GLY A 12 32.81 -20.37 58.29
CA GLY A 12 33.09 -20.58 56.87
C GLY A 12 31.77 -20.79 56.16
N GLY A 13 31.21 -19.71 55.60
CA GLY A 13 30.13 -19.82 54.63
C GLY A 13 30.70 -20.45 53.36
N ALA A 14 30.37 -21.72 53.12
CA ALA A 14 30.53 -22.32 51.81
C ALA A 14 29.54 -21.59 50.88
N TYR A 15 30.04 -20.64 50.10
CA TYR A 15 29.34 -20.19 48.91
C TYR A 15 29.35 -21.37 47.95
N ALA A 16 28.24 -22.11 47.89
CA ALA A 16 27.96 -22.95 46.73
C ALA A 16 27.81 -22.01 45.54
N HIS A 17 28.84 -21.88 44.72
CA HIS A 17 28.69 -21.34 43.38
C HIS A 17 27.82 -22.33 42.60
N GLY A 18 26.51 -22.08 42.54
CA GLY A 18 25.67 -22.69 41.51
C GLY A 18 26.25 -22.31 40.15
N GLN A 19 26.37 -23.28 39.25
CA GLN A 19 26.83 -22.96 37.90
C GLN A 19 25.74 -22.15 37.20
N THR A 20 26.12 -21.16 36.40
CA THR A 20 25.15 -20.44 35.57
C THR A 20 24.75 -21.32 34.38
N GLU A 21 23.53 -21.16 33.89
CA GLU A 21 23.11 -21.86 32.66
C GLU A 21 24.02 -21.50 31.49
N LYS A 22 24.48 -22.52 30.79
CA LYS A 22 25.45 -22.41 29.71
C LYS A 22 25.42 -23.62 28.80
N ILE A 23 26.13 -23.54 27.70
CA ILE A 23 26.40 -24.66 26.81
C ILE A 23 27.80 -25.19 27.13
N ASN A 24 27.88 -26.37 27.75
CA ASN A 24 29.15 -27.02 28.08
C ASN A 24 29.92 -27.41 26.82
N SER A 25 29.21 -27.91 25.80
CA SER A 25 29.83 -28.27 24.53
C SER A 25 28.84 -28.22 23.36
N PHE A 26 29.31 -27.78 22.21
CA PHE A 26 28.58 -27.82 20.95
C PHE A 26 29.47 -28.46 19.87
N HIS A 27 29.12 -29.66 19.43
CA HIS A 27 29.83 -30.36 18.36
C HIS A 27 28.90 -30.61 17.18
N THR A 28 29.38 -30.36 15.96
CA THR A 28 28.64 -30.68 14.73
C THR A 28 29.44 -31.63 13.86
N ASP A 29 28.90 -32.81 13.60
CA ASP A 29 29.37 -33.71 12.55
C ASP A 29 28.51 -33.48 11.29
N LEU A 30 29.15 -33.14 10.18
CA LEU A 30 28.50 -32.80 8.92
C LEU A 30 29.07 -33.67 7.80
N ALA A 31 28.22 -34.52 7.22
CA ALA A 31 28.57 -35.35 6.08
C ALA A 31 27.89 -34.83 4.80
N VAL A 32 28.70 -34.64 3.75
CA VAL A 32 28.25 -34.19 2.43
C VAL A 32 28.13 -35.40 1.49
N ALA A 33 26.95 -35.59 0.91
CA ALA A 33 26.71 -36.62 -0.10
C ALA A 33 26.98 -36.10 -1.52
N PRO A 34 27.31 -36.99 -2.50
CA PRO A 34 27.53 -36.61 -3.90
C PRO A 34 26.35 -35.91 -4.58
N ASP A 35 25.12 -36.11 -4.09
CA ASP A 35 23.90 -35.47 -4.60
C ASP A 35 23.58 -34.13 -3.92
N GLY A 36 24.50 -33.64 -3.07
CA GLY A 36 24.38 -32.38 -2.34
C GLY A 36 23.49 -32.46 -1.09
N GLN A 37 23.06 -33.66 -0.67
CA GLN A 37 22.45 -33.85 0.64
C GLN A 37 23.49 -33.70 1.75
N LEU A 38 23.16 -32.90 2.76
CA LEU A 38 23.90 -32.84 4.00
C LEU A 38 23.18 -33.67 5.06
N THR A 39 23.93 -34.50 5.77
CA THR A 39 23.50 -35.11 7.02
C THR A 39 24.26 -34.42 8.13
N VAL A 40 23.52 -33.77 9.04
CA VAL A 40 24.08 -33.00 10.14
C VAL A 40 23.67 -33.65 11.45
N THR A 41 24.64 -33.95 12.29
CA THR A 41 24.45 -34.41 13.67
C THR A 41 25.05 -33.38 14.62
N GLU A 42 24.18 -32.72 15.37
CA GLU A 42 24.57 -31.77 16.42
C GLU A 42 24.51 -32.47 17.78
N GLU A 43 25.64 -32.47 18.49
CA GLU A 43 25.76 -32.92 19.89
C GLU A 43 25.91 -31.70 20.78
N ILE A 44 24.89 -31.42 21.58
CA ILE A 44 24.81 -30.20 22.40
C ILE A 44 24.68 -30.62 23.86
N SER A 45 25.66 -30.30 24.69
CA SER A 45 25.57 -30.49 26.13
C SER A 45 25.30 -29.14 26.79
N ILE A 46 24.18 -29.02 27.49
CA ILE A 46 23.86 -27.82 28.29
C ILE A 46 23.98 -28.11 29.78
N HIS A 47 24.16 -27.06 30.56
CA HIS A 47 23.89 -27.05 31.99
C HIS A 47 22.60 -26.26 32.24
N ALA A 48 21.57 -26.92 32.75
CA ALA A 48 20.29 -26.31 33.10
C ALA A 48 20.20 -26.04 34.60
N GLU A 49 19.62 -24.90 34.98
CA GLU A 49 19.25 -24.53 36.35
C GLU A 49 17.74 -24.27 36.46
N GLY A 50 17.01 -24.44 35.36
CA GLY A 50 15.57 -24.24 35.26
C GLY A 50 15.17 -22.77 35.09
N VAL A 51 16.09 -21.90 34.65
CA VAL A 51 15.85 -20.45 34.48
C VAL A 51 15.47 -20.11 33.05
N GLU A 52 16.39 -20.25 32.09
CA GLU A 52 16.12 -20.14 30.64
C GLU A 52 15.88 -21.52 30.04
N PHE A 53 16.69 -22.53 30.41
CA PHE A 53 16.48 -23.94 30.04
C PHE A 53 15.38 -24.61 30.89
N LYS A 54 14.17 -24.04 30.87
CA LYS A 54 13.05 -24.52 31.69
C LYS A 54 12.57 -25.91 31.30
N ARG A 55 12.49 -26.19 30.00
CA ARG A 55 11.79 -27.36 29.44
C ARG A 55 12.59 -28.08 28.36
N GLY A 56 13.85 -27.71 28.18
CA GLY A 56 14.71 -28.16 27.09
C GLY A 56 15.24 -27.01 26.25
N ILE A 57 15.61 -27.32 24.99
CA ILE A 57 16.29 -26.38 24.09
C ILE A 57 15.43 -25.99 22.90
N VAL A 58 15.72 -24.81 22.36
CA VAL A 58 15.11 -24.30 21.13
C VAL A 58 16.21 -24.14 20.09
N ARG A 59 16.16 -24.93 19.02
CA ARG A 59 17.12 -24.87 17.91
C ARG A 59 16.48 -24.16 16.73
N ARG A 60 17.02 -22.99 16.38
CA ARG A 60 16.62 -22.20 15.20
C ARG A 60 17.59 -22.47 14.05
N LEU A 61 17.06 -22.73 12.86
CA LEU A 61 17.80 -22.94 11.62
C LEU A 61 17.18 -22.04 10.52
N PRO A 62 17.96 -21.17 9.86
CA PRO A 62 17.41 -20.28 8.84
C PRO A 62 16.91 -21.07 7.62
N LEU A 63 15.77 -20.67 7.07
CA LEU A 63 15.18 -21.33 5.89
C LEU A 63 15.63 -20.70 4.57
N ARG A 64 16.19 -19.49 4.60
CA ARG A 64 16.61 -18.75 3.40
C ARG A 64 18.11 -18.56 3.37
N PHE A 65 18.72 -18.87 2.23
CA PHE A 65 20.13 -18.69 1.98
C PHE A 65 20.31 -17.93 0.68
N THR A 66 21.38 -17.12 0.62
CA THR A 66 21.79 -16.43 -0.60
C THR A 66 23.03 -17.12 -1.12
N ASP A 67 23.00 -17.58 -2.37
CA ASP A 67 24.16 -18.18 -3.01
C ASP A 67 25.18 -17.11 -3.46
N HIS A 68 26.34 -17.57 -3.93
CA HIS A 68 27.41 -16.69 -4.42
C HIS A 68 27.03 -15.84 -5.65
N THR A 69 25.94 -16.19 -6.35
CA THR A 69 25.40 -15.40 -7.47
C THR A 69 24.42 -14.32 -7.01
N GLY A 70 24.14 -14.25 -5.71
CA GLY A 70 23.16 -13.33 -5.13
C GLY A 70 21.71 -13.82 -5.25
N ARG A 71 21.49 -15.06 -5.71
CA ARG A 71 20.16 -15.65 -5.76
C ARG A 71 19.80 -16.19 -4.38
N GLN A 72 18.63 -15.85 -3.88
CA GLN A 72 18.12 -16.50 -2.67
C GLN A 72 17.35 -17.77 -3.02
N HIS A 73 17.46 -18.75 -2.15
CA HIS A 73 16.69 -19.98 -2.22
C HIS A 73 16.29 -20.43 -0.83
N ARG A 74 15.19 -21.17 -0.77
CA ARG A 74 14.69 -21.76 0.46
C ARG A 74 15.19 -23.18 0.59
N VAL A 75 15.71 -23.53 1.76
CA VAL A 75 16.11 -24.89 2.10
C VAL A 75 15.04 -25.57 2.93
N LYS A 76 15.10 -26.90 2.98
CA LYS A 76 14.24 -27.73 3.84
C LYS A 76 15.11 -28.51 4.82
N TYR A 77 14.60 -28.68 6.03
CA TYR A 77 15.20 -29.54 7.06
C TYR A 77 14.28 -30.72 7.32
N GLU A 78 14.85 -31.92 7.38
CA GLU A 78 14.14 -33.15 7.73
C GLU A 78 14.85 -33.83 8.90
N PHE A 79 14.28 -33.71 10.10
CA PHE A 79 14.80 -34.33 11.32
C PHE A 79 14.60 -35.84 11.28
N THR A 80 15.69 -36.57 11.47
CA THR A 80 15.71 -38.04 11.48
C THR A 80 15.73 -38.58 12.90
N ALA A 81 16.46 -37.93 13.82
CA ALA A 81 16.53 -38.31 15.22
C ALA A 81 16.69 -37.08 16.13
N VAL A 82 15.99 -37.09 17.26
CA VAL A 82 16.11 -36.09 18.32
C VAL A 82 16.16 -36.84 19.64
N GLU A 83 17.31 -36.81 20.30
CA GLU A 83 17.59 -37.64 21.47
C GLU A 83 18.11 -36.80 22.64
N VAL A 84 17.77 -37.23 23.85
CA VAL A 84 18.30 -36.72 25.11
C VAL A 84 18.74 -37.91 25.94
N PHE A 85 19.97 -37.89 26.47
CA PHE A 85 20.60 -39.07 27.09
C PHE A 85 20.60 -40.33 26.20
N GLY A 86 20.68 -40.15 24.87
CA GLY A 86 20.67 -41.25 23.90
C GLY A 86 19.32 -41.95 23.72
N ALA A 87 18.24 -41.42 24.29
CA ALA A 87 16.88 -41.90 24.07
C ALA A 87 16.06 -40.86 23.29
N PRO A 88 15.09 -41.27 22.44
CA PRO A 88 14.22 -40.34 21.74
C PRO A 88 13.50 -39.37 22.68
N SER A 89 13.51 -38.09 22.35
CA SER A 89 12.90 -37.03 23.15
C SER A 89 11.67 -36.44 22.46
N PRO A 90 10.59 -36.11 23.21
CA PRO A 90 9.47 -35.34 22.69
C PRO A 90 9.97 -34.05 22.06
N HIS A 91 9.47 -33.74 20.88
CA HIS A 91 9.81 -32.51 20.18
C HIS A 91 8.67 -32.10 19.26
N HIS A 92 8.65 -30.82 18.91
CA HIS A 92 7.78 -30.30 17.86
C HIS A 92 8.52 -29.25 17.04
N THR A 93 8.01 -29.01 15.84
CA THR A 93 8.63 -28.07 14.90
C THR A 93 7.64 -26.98 14.52
N ALA A 94 8.17 -25.78 14.29
CA ALA A 94 7.41 -24.61 13.87
C ALA A 94 8.20 -23.83 12.81
N THR A 95 7.50 -22.95 12.09
CA THR A 95 8.13 -21.94 11.24
C THR A 95 7.82 -20.58 11.83
N GLU A 96 8.87 -19.84 12.22
CA GLU A 96 8.77 -18.52 12.84
C GLU A 96 9.58 -17.52 12.02
N GLY A 97 8.90 -16.63 11.29
CA GLY A 97 9.57 -15.74 10.35
C GLY A 97 10.29 -16.53 9.25
N ASP A 98 11.60 -16.29 9.11
CA ASP A 98 12.47 -16.98 8.16
C ASP A 98 13.23 -18.16 8.77
N ASP A 99 12.90 -18.58 10.00
CA ASP A 99 13.55 -19.68 10.69
C ASP A 99 12.63 -20.91 10.79
N PHE A 100 13.25 -22.08 10.64
CA PHE A 100 12.73 -23.35 11.11
C PHE A 100 13.11 -23.49 12.59
N VAL A 101 12.13 -23.74 13.45
CA VAL A 101 12.34 -23.82 14.90
C VAL A 101 12.01 -25.22 15.39
N LEU A 102 12.99 -25.89 15.98
CA LEU A 102 12.83 -27.16 16.68
C LEU A 102 12.80 -26.90 18.18
N TYR A 103 11.70 -27.28 18.82
CA TYR A 103 11.54 -27.29 20.26
C TYR A 103 11.76 -28.71 20.76
N VAL A 104 12.79 -28.93 21.56
CA VAL A 104 13.10 -30.25 22.15
C VAL A 104 12.73 -30.25 23.62
N GLY A 105 11.80 -31.10 24.01
CA GLY A 105 11.21 -31.17 25.34
C GLY A 105 9.69 -31.16 25.32
N SER A 106 9.08 -30.98 26.49
CA SER A 106 7.61 -31.06 26.65
C SER A 106 7.09 -29.97 27.58
N GLU A 107 5.94 -29.37 27.25
CA GLU A 107 5.35 -28.25 27.98
C GLU A 107 5.09 -28.55 29.47
N GLY A 108 4.77 -29.80 29.80
CA GLY A 108 4.44 -30.24 31.16
C GLY A 108 5.62 -30.63 32.05
N ASN A 109 6.85 -30.73 31.52
CA ASN A 109 8.00 -31.22 32.27
C ASN A 109 9.08 -30.14 32.35
N PHE A 110 9.41 -29.74 33.59
CA PHE A 110 10.54 -28.87 33.86
C PHE A 110 11.82 -29.69 33.99
N LEU A 111 12.94 -29.13 33.54
CA LEU A 111 14.25 -29.72 33.77
C LEU A 111 14.69 -29.45 35.20
N GLU A 112 15.15 -30.50 35.88
CA GLU A 112 15.88 -30.36 37.14
C GLU A 112 17.29 -29.83 36.87
N PRO A 113 17.93 -29.13 37.83
CA PRO A 113 19.29 -28.66 37.66
C PRO A 113 20.27 -29.79 37.33
N GLY A 114 21.08 -29.61 36.28
CA GLY A 114 22.04 -30.61 35.83
C GLY A 114 22.45 -30.51 34.36
N ASP A 115 23.28 -31.45 33.93
CA ASP A 115 23.78 -31.51 32.56
C ASP A 115 22.90 -32.39 31.67
N TYR A 116 22.52 -31.87 30.51
CA TYR A 116 21.65 -32.55 29.56
C TYR A 116 22.35 -32.66 28.19
N PRO A 117 22.69 -33.89 27.75
CA PRO A 117 23.24 -34.12 26.43
C PRO A 117 22.11 -34.33 25.42
N TYR A 118 22.08 -33.48 24.40
CA TYR A 118 21.19 -33.55 23.26
C TYR A 118 21.95 -34.07 22.04
N ARG A 119 21.31 -34.92 21.25
CA ARG A 119 21.77 -35.32 19.92
C ARG A 119 20.65 -35.08 18.92
N ILE A 120 20.91 -34.22 17.94
CA ILE A 120 19.93 -33.82 16.92
C ILE A 120 20.50 -34.19 15.56
N THR A 121 19.83 -35.07 14.83
CA THR A 121 20.23 -35.47 13.47
C THR A 121 19.17 -35.07 12.47
N TYR A 122 19.58 -34.34 11.43
CA TYR A 122 18.70 -33.90 10.36
C TYR A 122 19.41 -33.89 9.01
N THR A 123 18.61 -33.88 7.95
CA THR A 123 19.12 -33.73 6.59
C THR A 123 18.65 -32.43 5.95
N THR A 124 19.47 -31.87 5.07
CA THR A 124 19.13 -30.68 4.28
C THR A 124 19.81 -30.72 2.90
N LYS A 125 19.32 -29.93 1.95
CA LYS A 125 19.85 -29.82 0.58
C LYS A 125 20.00 -28.36 0.18
N GLY A 126 20.85 -28.10 -0.81
CA GLY A 126 21.05 -26.75 -1.35
C GLY A 126 21.95 -25.86 -0.49
N GLN A 127 22.84 -26.46 0.29
CA GLN A 127 23.79 -25.76 1.19
C GLN A 127 25.23 -25.77 0.67
N VAL A 128 25.47 -26.41 -0.47
CA VAL A 128 26.77 -26.41 -1.16
C VAL A 128 26.83 -25.19 -2.07
N GLY A 129 27.86 -24.37 -1.91
CA GLY A 129 28.19 -23.27 -2.80
C GLY A 129 28.96 -23.78 -4.02
N PHE A 130 28.50 -23.44 -5.22
CA PHE A 130 29.09 -23.91 -6.48
C PHE A 130 29.88 -22.80 -7.18
N PHE A 131 31.17 -22.62 -6.88
CA PHE A 131 32.01 -21.59 -7.52
C PHE A 131 32.60 -22.08 -8.86
N PRO A 132 33.19 -21.19 -9.69
CA PRO A 132 33.81 -21.59 -10.96
C PRO A 132 34.97 -22.58 -10.81
N GLU A 133 35.76 -22.48 -9.74
CA GLU A 133 37.01 -23.26 -9.57
C GLU A 133 36.97 -24.31 -8.45
N TYR A 134 35.98 -24.24 -7.57
CA TYR A 134 35.80 -25.13 -6.43
C TYR A 134 34.33 -25.19 -6.01
N ASP A 135 33.96 -26.23 -5.28
CA ASP A 135 32.71 -26.27 -4.53
C ASP A 135 33.03 -26.03 -3.04
N GLU A 136 32.09 -25.49 -2.28
CA GLU A 136 32.32 -25.07 -0.90
C GLU A 136 31.16 -25.45 0.01
N ILE A 137 31.49 -25.96 1.20
CA ILE A 137 30.57 -25.95 2.34
C ILE A 137 30.92 -24.76 3.19
N TYR A 138 29.95 -23.87 3.41
CA TYR A 138 30.04 -22.76 4.36
C TYR A 138 28.96 -22.98 5.43
N TRP A 139 29.36 -23.26 6.67
CA TRP A 139 28.45 -23.75 7.71
C TRP A 139 28.57 -22.96 9.02
N ASN A 140 27.43 -22.49 9.52
CA ASN A 140 27.33 -21.92 10.86
C ASN A 140 27.08 -23.05 11.87
N VAL A 141 28.08 -23.40 12.67
CA VAL A 141 28.08 -24.56 13.58
C VAL A 141 26.95 -24.45 14.61
N ASN A 142 27.04 -23.48 15.51
CA ASN A 142 25.97 -23.15 16.47
C ASN A 142 25.04 -22.04 15.95
N GLY A 143 25.57 -21.12 15.15
CA GLY A 143 24.89 -19.87 14.76
C GLY A 143 24.83 -18.84 15.89
N ASN A 144 24.36 -17.63 15.60
CA ASN A 144 24.39 -16.50 16.52
C ASN A 144 23.11 -16.31 17.37
N GLY A 145 22.21 -17.31 17.38
CA GLY A 145 20.92 -17.22 18.07
C GLY A 145 20.92 -17.61 19.55
N TRP A 146 22.06 -18.03 20.09
CA TRP A 146 22.18 -18.52 21.46
C TRP A 146 22.56 -17.39 22.42
N ALA A 147 21.73 -17.16 23.44
CA ALA A 147 21.99 -16.18 24.50
C ALA A 147 22.73 -16.81 25.70
N PHE A 148 23.72 -17.67 25.42
CA PHE A 148 24.47 -18.42 26.42
C PHE A 148 25.94 -18.47 26.06
N ASP A 149 26.79 -18.54 27.07
CA ASP A 149 28.20 -18.87 26.89
C ASP A 149 28.36 -20.33 26.43
N VAL A 150 29.34 -20.58 25.57
CA VAL A 150 29.71 -21.92 25.07
C VAL A 150 31.15 -22.22 25.44
N ASP A 151 31.36 -23.18 26.34
CA ASP A 151 32.71 -23.50 26.85
C ASP A 151 33.59 -24.15 25.77
N SER A 152 33.01 -25.02 24.94
CA SER A 152 33.70 -25.76 23.90
C SER A 152 32.85 -25.87 22.63
N ILE A 153 33.45 -25.54 21.48
CA ILE A 153 32.77 -25.64 20.18
C ILE A 153 33.69 -26.23 19.12
N SER A 154 33.15 -27.17 18.33
CA SER A 154 33.90 -27.83 17.27
C SER A 154 33.00 -28.32 16.14
N ALA A 155 33.58 -28.56 14.97
CA ALA A 155 32.88 -29.16 13.85
C ALA A 155 33.78 -30.14 13.11
N LEU A 156 33.20 -31.25 12.65
CA LEU A 156 33.86 -32.24 11.82
C LEU A 156 33.13 -32.33 10.49
N ILE A 157 33.80 -31.96 9.40
CA ILE A 157 33.22 -31.98 8.05
C ILE A 157 33.79 -33.16 7.28
N HIS A 158 32.91 -34.02 6.77
CA HIS A 158 33.22 -35.14 5.89
C HIS A 158 32.76 -34.84 4.47
N LEU A 159 33.71 -34.66 3.56
CA LEU A 159 33.44 -34.49 2.13
C LEU A 159 33.11 -35.83 1.45
N PRO A 160 32.51 -35.80 0.24
CA PRO A 160 32.19 -37.02 -0.50
C PRO A 160 33.44 -37.86 -0.82
N PRO A 161 33.31 -39.18 -1.09
CA PRO A 161 34.46 -40.09 -1.22
C PRO A 161 35.53 -39.70 -2.25
N THR A 162 35.16 -38.97 -3.31
CA THR A 162 36.08 -38.52 -4.37
C THR A 162 36.54 -37.07 -4.21
N ALA A 163 36.13 -36.38 -3.15
CA ALA A 163 36.51 -34.99 -2.91
C ALA A 163 37.92 -34.91 -2.31
N GLN A 164 38.60 -33.81 -2.63
CA GLN A 164 39.86 -33.42 -2.01
C GLN A 164 39.72 -31.99 -1.49
N VAL A 165 40.09 -31.80 -0.22
CA VAL A 165 40.16 -30.47 0.40
C VAL A 165 41.15 -29.60 -0.38
N LYS A 166 40.70 -28.42 -0.82
CA LYS A 166 41.54 -27.41 -1.48
C LYS A 166 41.90 -26.26 -0.53
N GLN A 167 40.94 -25.83 0.27
CA GLN A 167 41.09 -24.68 1.19
C GLN A 167 40.15 -24.79 2.38
N THR A 168 40.55 -24.19 3.49
CA THR A 168 39.79 -24.13 4.74
C THR A 168 39.77 -22.70 5.26
N ALA A 169 38.69 -22.32 5.92
CA ALA A 169 38.62 -21.08 6.69
C ALA A 169 37.69 -21.28 7.88
N CYS A 170 37.90 -20.53 8.96
CA CYS A 170 36.99 -20.49 10.08
C CYS A 170 36.92 -19.07 10.65
N TYR A 171 35.76 -18.73 11.18
CA TYR A 171 35.43 -17.40 11.70
C TYR A 171 34.70 -17.54 13.03
N THR A 172 34.94 -16.60 13.93
CA THR A 172 34.38 -16.54 15.28
C THR A 172 33.76 -15.18 15.59
N GLY A 173 32.84 -15.17 16.55
CA GLY A 173 32.24 -13.94 17.09
C GLY A 173 30.78 -13.73 16.68
N VAL A 174 30.28 -12.51 16.90
CA VAL A 174 28.91 -12.12 16.59
C VAL A 174 28.66 -12.01 15.08
N MET A 175 27.40 -11.90 14.68
CA MET A 175 27.01 -11.72 13.27
C MET A 175 27.78 -10.55 12.62
N GLY A 176 28.44 -10.81 11.49
CA GLY A 176 29.25 -9.84 10.75
C GLY A 176 30.71 -9.70 11.24
N SER A 177 31.11 -10.44 12.27
CA SER A 177 32.51 -10.55 12.70
C SER A 177 33.39 -11.18 11.61
N THR A 178 34.65 -10.77 11.59
CA THR A 178 35.72 -11.34 10.75
C THR A 178 36.88 -11.87 11.60
N GLU A 179 36.67 -12.04 12.90
CA GLU A 179 37.64 -12.67 13.80
C GLU A 179 37.86 -14.14 13.41
N ASN A 180 39.10 -14.61 13.48
CA ASN A 180 39.49 -15.99 13.13
C ASN A 180 40.12 -16.69 14.33
N ALA A 181 39.51 -16.60 15.52
CA ALA A 181 40.02 -17.20 16.76
C ALA A 181 39.64 -18.69 16.85
N CYS A 182 40.08 -19.47 15.87
CA CYS A 182 39.77 -20.89 15.68
C CYS A 182 40.94 -21.58 14.97
N SER A 183 40.97 -22.91 15.01
CA SER A 183 41.95 -23.73 14.32
C SER A 183 41.29 -24.83 13.51
N ASP A 184 41.89 -25.16 12.37
CA ASP A 184 41.50 -26.27 11.51
C ASP A 184 42.60 -27.33 11.45
N SER A 185 42.19 -28.58 11.24
CA SER A 185 43.09 -29.72 11.08
C SER A 185 42.52 -30.68 10.03
N ILE A 186 43.27 -30.88 8.95
CA ILE A 186 42.93 -31.82 7.90
C ILE A 186 43.35 -33.21 8.38
N ILE A 187 42.38 -34.05 8.75
CA ILE A 187 42.62 -35.40 9.27
C ILE A 187 43.03 -36.33 8.13
N ASP A 188 42.35 -36.21 7.00
CA ASP A 188 42.63 -36.92 5.76
C ASP A 188 42.19 -36.08 4.54
N ALA A 189 42.26 -36.64 3.33
CA ALA A 189 41.95 -35.91 2.10
C ALA A 189 40.52 -35.34 2.01
N ARG A 190 39.58 -35.84 2.83
CA ARG A 190 38.15 -35.51 2.79
C ARG A 190 37.57 -35.05 4.13
N THR A 191 38.32 -35.17 5.23
CA THR A 191 37.82 -34.85 6.57
C THR A 191 38.62 -33.72 7.20
N VAL A 192 37.91 -32.67 7.65
CA VAL A 192 38.48 -31.50 8.32
C VAL A 192 37.82 -31.31 9.68
N LEU A 193 38.63 -31.23 10.73
CA LEU A 193 38.22 -30.90 12.09
C LEU A 193 38.51 -29.42 12.39
N PHE A 194 37.50 -28.72 12.87
CA PHE A 194 37.57 -27.34 13.31
C PHE A 194 37.33 -27.24 14.81
N GLN A 195 38.06 -26.36 15.48
CA GLN A 195 37.92 -26.04 16.90
C GLN A 195 37.90 -24.53 17.08
N GLY A 196 36.87 -24.02 17.77
CA GLY A 196 36.76 -22.61 18.12
C GLY A 196 37.25 -22.34 19.54
N ARG A 197 37.55 -21.07 19.84
CA ARG A 197 37.63 -20.61 21.23
C ARG A 197 36.29 -20.74 21.95
N ALA A 198 36.30 -20.61 23.28
CA ALA A 198 35.06 -20.43 24.05
C ALA A 198 34.29 -19.19 23.51
N MET A 199 32.98 -19.31 23.44
CA MET A 199 32.09 -18.29 22.85
C MET A 199 31.27 -17.61 23.94
N GLY A 200 31.09 -16.30 23.81
CA GLY A 200 30.13 -15.55 24.60
C GLY A 200 28.73 -15.54 24.00
N TYR A 201 27.85 -14.77 24.64
CA TYR A 201 26.49 -14.49 24.19
C TYR A 201 26.43 -14.07 22.71
N TYR A 202 25.58 -14.72 21.93
CA TYR A 202 25.35 -14.47 20.50
C TYR A 202 26.58 -14.63 19.59
N GLU A 203 27.68 -15.19 20.09
CA GLU A 203 28.83 -15.54 19.27
C GLU A 203 28.66 -16.93 18.64
N GLY A 204 29.29 -17.14 17.49
CA GLY A 204 29.25 -18.43 16.82
C GLY A 204 30.56 -18.79 16.13
N LEU A 205 30.68 -20.08 15.83
CA LEU A 205 31.72 -20.62 14.94
C LEU A 205 31.11 -20.82 13.56
N THR A 206 31.77 -20.26 12.55
CA THR A 206 31.47 -20.50 11.14
C THR A 206 32.68 -21.13 10.49
N VAL A 207 32.47 -22.17 9.69
CA VAL A 207 33.54 -22.94 9.04
C VAL A 207 33.28 -23.01 7.54
N ALA A 208 34.35 -22.98 6.76
CA ALA A 208 34.31 -23.12 5.32
C ALA A 208 35.32 -24.17 4.85
N VAL A 209 34.88 -25.08 3.99
CA VAL A 209 35.74 -26.07 3.32
C VAL A 209 35.49 -26.00 1.83
N GLY A 210 36.47 -25.49 1.09
CA GLY A 210 36.49 -25.52 -0.37
C GLY A 210 37.18 -26.79 -0.87
N PHE A 211 36.59 -27.46 -1.85
CA PHE A 211 37.05 -28.72 -2.40
C PHE A 211 36.91 -28.79 -3.92
N GLN A 212 37.44 -29.86 -4.53
CA GLN A 212 37.44 -30.05 -5.98
C GLN A 212 36.05 -29.88 -6.60
N LYS A 213 35.99 -29.05 -7.66
CA LYS A 213 34.78 -28.77 -8.43
C LYS A 213 34.22 -30.04 -9.09
N GLY A 214 32.89 -30.18 -9.07
CA GLY A 214 32.17 -31.22 -9.82
C GLY A 214 32.10 -32.57 -9.13
N VAL A 215 32.48 -32.63 -7.85
CA VAL A 215 32.31 -33.83 -7.01
C VAL A 215 30.87 -33.93 -6.48
N VAL A 216 30.21 -32.79 -6.27
CA VAL A 216 28.80 -32.70 -5.90
C VAL A 216 27.98 -32.30 -7.12
N ALA A 217 26.83 -32.94 -7.32
CA ALA A 217 25.90 -32.59 -8.38
C ALA A 217 25.26 -31.21 -8.14
N GLU A 218 25.49 -30.28 -9.07
CA GLU A 218 24.84 -28.97 -9.07
C GLU A 218 23.34 -29.12 -9.39
N PRO A 219 22.45 -28.39 -8.70
CA PRO A 219 21.04 -28.38 -9.07
C PRO A 219 20.88 -27.87 -10.52
N PRO A 220 19.98 -28.46 -11.33
CA PRO A 220 19.76 -27.99 -12.68
C PRO A 220 19.29 -26.53 -12.66
N PRO A 221 19.67 -25.72 -13.67
CA PRO A 221 19.14 -24.37 -13.79
C PRO A 221 17.62 -24.41 -13.91
N PRO A 222 16.90 -23.37 -13.43
CA PRO A 222 15.45 -23.36 -13.44
C PRO A 222 14.94 -23.52 -14.87
N THR A 223 13.92 -24.35 -15.04
CA THR A 223 13.34 -24.61 -16.35
C THR A 223 12.69 -23.35 -16.94
N PHE A 224 12.45 -23.32 -18.26
CA PHE A 224 11.74 -22.20 -18.90
C PHE A 224 10.42 -21.89 -18.20
N TRP A 225 9.68 -22.93 -17.81
CA TRP A 225 8.40 -22.78 -17.13
C TRP A 225 8.54 -22.25 -15.70
N GLU A 226 9.54 -22.69 -14.95
CA GLU A 226 9.84 -22.12 -13.62
C GLU A 226 10.19 -20.63 -13.69
N ARG A 227 10.88 -20.21 -14.76
CA ARG A 227 11.30 -18.82 -14.92
C ARG A 227 10.21 -17.90 -15.49
N TYR A 228 9.37 -18.40 -16.40
CA TYR A 228 8.48 -17.56 -17.22
C TYR A 228 7.00 -17.88 -17.10
N ALA A 229 6.57 -18.91 -16.35
CA ALA A 229 5.14 -19.24 -16.25
C ALA A 229 4.31 -18.08 -15.69
N VAL A 230 4.76 -17.46 -14.59
CA VAL A 230 4.07 -16.33 -13.96
C VAL A 230 3.90 -15.14 -14.90
N PRO A 231 4.97 -14.56 -15.50
CA PRO A 231 4.81 -13.44 -16.42
C PRO A 231 4.04 -13.81 -17.69
N LEU A 232 4.15 -15.03 -18.20
CA LEU A 232 3.41 -15.48 -19.38
C LEU A 232 1.90 -15.55 -19.10
N VAL A 233 1.50 -16.16 -17.99
CA VAL A 233 0.09 -16.22 -17.57
C VAL A 233 -0.46 -14.81 -17.34
N GLY A 234 0.30 -13.95 -16.66
CA GLY A 234 -0.06 -12.53 -16.48
C GLY A 234 -0.26 -11.81 -17.82
N ALA A 235 0.64 -12.00 -18.78
CA ALA A 235 0.53 -11.42 -20.12
C ALA A 235 -0.72 -11.90 -20.87
N ILE A 236 -1.05 -13.20 -20.78
CA ILE A 236 -2.25 -13.77 -21.39
C ILE A 236 -3.51 -13.15 -20.77
N ILE A 237 -3.58 -13.04 -19.44
CA ILE A 237 -4.73 -12.42 -18.75
C ILE A 237 -4.89 -10.96 -19.17
N THR A 238 -3.81 -10.19 -19.22
CA THR A 238 -3.86 -8.79 -19.67
C THR A 238 -4.31 -8.68 -21.13
N LEU A 239 -3.86 -9.58 -22.01
CA LEU A 239 -4.30 -9.60 -23.41
C LEU A 239 -5.80 -9.89 -23.52
N LEU A 240 -6.32 -10.85 -22.74
CA LEU A 240 -7.75 -11.17 -22.70
C LEU A 240 -8.59 -10.00 -22.16
N LEU A 241 -8.10 -9.30 -21.13
CA LEU A 241 -8.75 -8.09 -20.61
C LEU A 241 -8.74 -6.95 -21.63
N LEU A 242 -7.64 -6.72 -22.34
CA LEU A 242 -7.57 -5.73 -23.42
C LEU A 242 -8.55 -6.05 -24.54
N LEU A 243 -8.64 -7.32 -24.96
CA LEU A 243 -9.62 -7.76 -25.95
C LEU A 243 -11.05 -7.53 -25.47
N TYR A 244 -11.33 -7.88 -24.21
CA TYR A 244 -12.63 -7.60 -23.58
C TYR A 244 -12.94 -6.10 -23.58
N TYR A 245 -12.02 -5.25 -23.12
CA TYR A 245 -12.17 -3.80 -23.12
C TYR A 245 -12.45 -3.24 -24.51
N PHE A 246 -11.71 -3.71 -25.51
CA PHE A 246 -11.89 -3.26 -26.88
C PHE A 246 -13.27 -3.64 -27.43
N ILE A 247 -13.71 -4.89 -27.24
CA ILE A 247 -15.01 -5.37 -27.74
C ILE A 247 -16.17 -4.64 -27.06
N THR A 248 -16.13 -4.49 -25.73
CA THR A 248 -17.21 -3.83 -24.99
C THR A 248 -17.25 -2.33 -25.29
N TRP A 249 -16.09 -1.67 -25.38
CA TRP A 249 -15.98 -0.27 -25.77
C TRP A 249 -16.48 -0.04 -27.19
N ALA A 250 -16.04 -0.85 -28.16
CA ALA A 250 -16.47 -0.71 -29.56
C ALA A 250 -17.99 -0.84 -29.73
N ARG A 251 -18.63 -1.69 -28.91
CA ARG A 251 -20.09 -1.92 -28.94
C ARG A 251 -20.90 -0.94 -28.10
N HIS A 252 -20.39 -0.47 -26.95
CA HIS A 252 -21.18 0.24 -25.95
C HIS A 252 -20.60 1.58 -25.49
N GLY A 253 -19.33 1.87 -25.79
CA GLY A 253 -18.61 3.07 -25.37
C GLY A 253 -18.46 4.14 -26.44
N ARG A 254 -18.86 3.88 -27.70
CA ARG A 254 -18.84 4.89 -28.76
C ARG A 254 -19.98 5.90 -28.57
N ASP A 255 -19.61 7.17 -28.44
CA ASP A 255 -20.56 8.27 -28.32
C ASP A 255 -21.52 8.31 -29.52
N PRO A 256 -22.84 8.52 -29.31
CA PRO A 256 -23.76 8.78 -30.41
C PRO A 256 -23.45 10.12 -31.08
N ASP A 257 -23.94 10.28 -32.30
CA ASP A 257 -23.83 11.53 -33.05
C ASP A 257 -24.62 12.64 -32.36
N ARG A 258 -23.97 13.81 -32.23
CA ARG A 258 -24.59 14.98 -31.61
C ARG A 258 -25.57 15.62 -32.58
N PRO A 259 -26.83 15.84 -32.19
CA PRO A 259 -27.79 16.58 -33.01
C PRO A 259 -27.33 18.01 -33.31
N THR A 260 -27.82 18.59 -34.40
CA THR A 260 -27.53 19.97 -34.78
C THR A 260 -28.09 20.95 -33.74
N VAL A 261 -27.28 21.95 -33.36
CA VAL A 261 -27.68 23.01 -32.43
C VAL A 261 -28.46 24.08 -33.20
N ILE A 262 -29.71 24.31 -32.82
CA ILE A 262 -30.62 25.31 -33.41
C ILE A 262 -30.99 26.33 -32.33
N PRO A 263 -30.94 27.66 -32.60
CA PRO A 263 -31.34 28.68 -31.63
C PRO A 263 -32.77 28.48 -31.13
N LEU A 264 -32.96 28.57 -29.82
CA LEU A 264 -34.27 28.44 -29.15
C LEU A 264 -34.52 29.67 -28.28
N PHE A 265 -35.73 30.23 -28.33
CA PHE A 265 -36.11 31.43 -27.57
C PHE A 265 -36.42 31.13 -26.11
N GLU A 266 -36.89 29.92 -25.83
CA GLU A 266 -37.34 29.46 -24.51
C GLU A 266 -36.56 28.21 -24.10
N PRO A 267 -36.43 27.93 -22.79
CA PRO A 267 -35.84 26.69 -22.33
C PRO A 267 -36.67 25.49 -22.86
N PRO A 268 -36.02 24.43 -23.36
CA PRO A 268 -36.74 23.24 -23.81
C PRO A 268 -37.48 22.61 -22.64
N ASP A 269 -38.67 22.07 -22.91
CA ASP A 269 -39.50 21.30 -21.97
C ASP A 269 -39.80 22.02 -20.65
N ASP A 270 -39.87 23.37 -20.67
CA ASP A 270 -40.13 24.24 -19.51
C ASP A 270 -39.20 24.00 -18.31
N LEU A 271 -37.95 23.65 -18.59
CA LEU A 271 -36.96 23.32 -17.57
C LEU A 271 -36.65 24.50 -16.65
N SER A 272 -36.62 24.23 -15.34
CA SER A 272 -36.14 25.19 -14.34
C SER A 272 -34.67 25.57 -14.59
N PRO A 273 -34.22 26.77 -14.20
CA PRO A 273 -32.81 27.17 -14.37
C PRO A 273 -31.83 26.20 -13.69
N ALA A 274 -32.24 25.62 -12.57
CA ALA A 274 -31.50 24.59 -11.87
C ALA A 274 -31.34 23.31 -12.71
N SER A 275 -32.43 22.83 -13.31
CA SER A 275 -32.44 21.66 -14.19
C SER A 275 -31.63 21.89 -15.47
N VAL A 276 -31.69 23.09 -16.07
CA VAL A 276 -30.84 23.47 -17.20
C VAL A 276 -29.36 23.34 -16.83
N ALA A 277 -28.95 23.92 -15.70
CA ALA A 277 -27.58 23.81 -15.22
C ALA A 277 -27.19 22.37 -14.88
N MET A 278 -28.12 21.56 -14.36
CA MET A 278 -27.89 20.16 -13.97
C MET A 278 -27.52 19.30 -15.19
N VAL A 279 -28.24 19.50 -16.30
CA VAL A 279 -27.98 18.81 -17.57
C VAL A 279 -26.70 19.32 -18.23
N MET A 280 -26.46 20.63 -18.22
CA MET A 280 -25.31 21.25 -18.86
C MET A 280 -23.97 20.93 -18.17
N LYS A 281 -23.92 20.99 -16.83
CA LYS A 281 -22.76 20.60 -16.01
C LYS A 281 -22.65 19.08 -15.84
N GLY A 282 -23.73 18.34 -16.05
CA GLY A 282 -23.77 16.88 -15.88
C GLY A 282 -23.80 16.43 -14.42
N GLY A 283 -24.13 17.32 -13.49
CA GLY A 283 -24.12 17.10 -12.06
C GLY A 283 -24.56 18.36 -11.30
N PHE A 284 -24.71 18.20 -9.98
CA PHE A 284 -25.14 19.28 -9.10
C PHE A 284 -23.97 20.19 -8.70
N ASP A 285 -24.25 21.48 -8.60
CA ASP A 285 -23.36 22.51 -8.06
C ASP A 285 -24.16 23.55 -7.27
N ASN A 286 -23.56 24.15 -6.24
CA ASN A 286 -24.23 25.13 -5.37
C ASN A 286 -24.64 26.40 -6.14
N ASP A 287 -23.94 26.72 -7.23
CA ASP A 287 -24.27 27.83 -8.15
C ASP A 287 -25.69 27.75 -8.72
N GLN A 288 -26.34 26.59 -8.66
CA GLN A 288 -27.69 26.38 -9.19
C GLN A 288 -28.79 26.95 -8.28
N ILE A 289 -28.47 27.25 -7.02
CA ILE A 289 -29.43 27.78 -6.05
C ILE A 289 -29.79 29.22 -6.40
N THR A 290 -28.82 30.05 -6.79
CA THR A 290 -29.06 31.47 -7.10
C THR A 290 -30.01 31.67 -8.29
N PRO A 291 -29.82 31.00 -9.45
CA PRO A 291 -30.81 31.04 -10.53
C PRO A 291 -32.19 30.53 -10.13
N ALA A 292 -32.28 29.55 -9.22
CA ALA A 292 -33.56 29.07 -8.69
C ALA A 292 -34.24 30.13 -7.80
N MET A 293 -33.48 30.86 -6.98
CA MET A 293 -34.02 31.99 -6.20
C MET A 293 -34.51 33.13 -7.09
N ILE A 294 -33.78 33.45 -8.17
CA ILE A 294 -34.20 34.44 -9.17
C ILE A 294 -35.49 33.98 -9.88
N SER A 295 -35.57 32.70 -10.27
CA SER A 295 -36.77 32.09 -10.85
C SER A 295 -37.99 32.24 -9.92
N LEU A 296 -37.82 31.97 -8.63
CA LEU A 296 -38.87 32.17 -7.61
C LEU A 296 -39.31 33.63 -7.49
N ALA A 297 -38.37 34.58 -7.60
CA ALA A 297 -38.67 36.01 -7.57
C ALA A 297 -39.44 36.47 -8.82
N VAL A 298 -39.01 36.04 -10.01
CA VAL A 298 -39.69 36.34 -11.28
C VAL A 298 -41.11 35.76 -11.31
N LYS A 299 -41.32 34.56 -10.75
CA LYS A 299 -42.64 33.93 -10.59
C LYS A 299 -43.48 34.56 -9.45
N GLY A 300 -42.95 35.53 -8.71
CA GLY A 300 -43.67 36.26 -7.67
C GLY A 300 -43.84 35.52 -6.33
N HIS A 301 -43.03 34.48 -6.06
CA HIS A 301 -43.06 33.76 -4.79
C HIS A 301 -42.15 34.39 -3.73
N LEU A 302 -41.11 35.12 -4.16
CA LEU A 302 -40.13 35.77 -3.31
C LEU A 302 -39.91 37.23 -3.72
N ARG A 303 -39.55 38.06 -2.74
CA ARG A 303 -38.92 39.37 -2.98
C ARG A 303 -37.54 39.38 -2.35
N ILE A 304 -36.54 39.89 -3.07
CA ILE A 304 -35.16 40.02 -2.60
C ILE A 304 -34.89 41.50 -2.40
N ASP A 305 -34.73 41.91 -1.14
CA ASP A 305 -34.41 43.28 -0.76
C ASP A 305 -32.90 43.35 -0.44
N GLU A 306 -32.14 44.16 -1.17
CA GLU A 306 -30.69 44.35 -0.97
C GLU A 306 -30.43 45.54 -0.04
N LYS A 307 -29.61 45.36 0.99
CA LYS A 307 -29.09 46.43 1.84
C LYS A 307 -27.57 46.46 1.75
N LYS A 308 -27.02 47.64 1.44
CA LYS A 308 -25.58 47.89 1.46
C LYS A 308 -25.26 48.78 2.65
N GLU A 309 -24.40 48.32 3.53
CA GLU A 309 -23.92 49.08 4.68
C GLU A 309 -22.41 49.32 4.57
N ASP A 310 -21.99 50.55 4.83
CA ASP A 310 -20.58 50.92 4.86
C ASP A 310 -19.97 50.49 6.18
N VAL A 311 -18.98 49.60 6.11
CA VAL A 311 -18.23 49.07 7.25
C VAL A 311 -16.82 49.67 7.23
N LEU A 312 -16.29 50.00 8.41
CA LEU A 312 -14.96 50.59 8.60
C LEU A 312 -14.76 51.91 7.81
N LEU A 313 -15.54 52.94 8.15
CA LEU A 313 -15.46 54.29 7.54
C LEU A 313 -15.57 54.29 6.00
N GLY A 314 -16.32 53.34 5.42
CA GLY A 314 -16.54 53.24 3.97
C GLY A 314 -15.45 52.49 3.20
N LEU A 315 -14.50 51.85 3.88
CA LEU A 315 -13.47 51.02 3.24
C LEU A 315 -14.00 49.67 2.74
N PHE A 316 -15.06 49.15 3.35
CA PHE A 316 -15.69 47.90 2.96
C PHE A 316 -17.20 48.08 2.87
N LYS A 317 -17.83 47.46 1.88
CA LYS A 317 -19.30 47.40 1.77
C LYS A 317 -19.75 46.01 2.21
N LYS A 318 -20.59 45.95 3.24
CA LYS A 318 -21.30 44.71 3.60
C LYS A 318 -22.64 44.70 2.87
N GLU A 319 -22.89 43.63 2.11
CA GLU A 319 -24.13 43.42 1.40
C GLU A 319 -24.95 42.38 2.16
N THR A 320 -26.14 42.77 2.61
CA THR A 320 -27.09 41.89 3.28
C THR A 320 -28.33 41.78 2.42
N TYR A 321 -28.74 40.56 2.09
CA TYR A 321 -29.94 40.28 1.32
C TYR A 321 -31.05 39.79 2.25
N THR A 322 -32.16 40.51 2.30
CA THR A 322 -33.37 40.09 3.01
C THR A 322 -34.35 39.50 1.99
N ILE A 323 -34.62 38.21 2.12
CA ILE A 323 -35.56 37.48 1.26
C ILE A 323 -36.91 37.40 1.98
N VAL A 324 -37.97 37.87 1.33
CA VAL A 324 -39.34 37.90 1.86
C VAL A 324 -40.23 36.93 1.09
N LYS A 325 -40.97 36.08 1.81
CA LYS A 325 -41.95 35.16 1.22
C LYS A 325 -43.23 35.92 0.83
N LEU A 326 -43.65 35.79 -0.42
CA LEU A 326 -44.89 36.40 -0.92
C LEU A 326 -46.02 35.38 -1.05
N LYS A 327 -45.73 34.19 -1.60
CA LYS A 327 -46.72 33.14 -1.88
C LYS A 327 -46.11 31.76 -1.62
N GLY A 328 -46.93 30.81 -1.17
CA GLY A 328 -46.59 29.38 -1.20
C GLY A 328 -46.40 28.85 -2.62
N GLY A 329 -45.82 27.68 -2.78
CA GLY A 329 -45.32 27.19 -4.07
C GLY A 329 -45.76 25.78 -4.47
N SER A 330 -47.04 25.43 -4.28
CA SER A 330 -47.55 24.10 -4.67
C SER A 330 -47.55 23.84 -6.17
N ASP A 331 -47.43 24.89 -6.97
CA ASP A 331 -47.36 24.93 -8.44
C ASP A 331 -45.92 24.93 -8.99
N LEU A 332 -44.91 24.88 -8.13
CA LEU A 332 -43.50 24.96 -8.52
C LEU A 332 -42.87 23.58 -8.79
N PRO A 333 -41.75 23.53 -9.56
CA PRO A 333 -40.86 22.38 -9.58
C PRO A 333 -40.47 21.94 -8.17
N LYS A 334 -40.36 20.62 -7.95
CA LYS A 334 -40.14 20.05 -6.62
C LYS A 334 -38.91 20.62 -5.91
N GLU A 335 -37.85 20.89 -6.66
CA GLU A 335 -36.62 21.50 -6.16
C GLU A 335 -36.83 22.94 -5.66
N GLU A 336 -37.59 23.76 -6.40
CA GLU A 336 -37.91 25.14 -6.02
C GLU A 336 -38.91 25.18 -4.86
N GLN A 337 -39.86 24.25 -4.83
CA GLN A 337 -40.81 24.09 -3.73
C GLN A 337 -40.10 23.74 -2.42
N GLU A 338 -39.16 22.79 -2.46
CA GLU A 338 -38.41 22.37 -1.27
C GLU A 338 -37.44 23.46 -0.80
N LEU A 339 -36.84 24.20 -1.74
CA LEU A 339 -36.05 25.40 -1.43
C LEU A 339 -36.89 26.43 -0.66
N LEU A 340 -38.09 26.73 -1.15
CA LEU A 340 -39.01 27.67 -0.52
C LEU A 340 -39.49 27.18 0.86
N ASN A 341 -39.88 25.91 0.96
CA ASN A 341 -40.36 25.32 2.21
C ASN A 341 -39.26 25.31 3.28
N ARG A 342 -38.02 24.98 2.89
CA ARG A 342 -36.91 24.91 3.84
C ARG A 342 -36.40 26.28 4.26
N MET A 343 -36.46 27.28 3.37
CA MET A 343 -36.06 28.66 3.67
C MET A 343 -36.97 29.34 4.70
N PHE A 344 -38.28 29.03 4.71
CA PHE A 344 -39.27 29.74 5.52
C PHE A 344 -39.97 28.87 6.60
N GLY A 345 -39.85 27.55 6.53
CA GLY A 345 -40.50 26.64 7.47
C GLY A 345 -42.02 26.83 7.57
N SER A 346 -42.58 26.60 8.77
CA SER A 346 -44.02 26.71 9.05
C SER A 346 -44.48 28.12 9.45
N GLY A 347 -43.61 29.12 9.55
CA GLY A 347 -43.99 30.45 10.04
C GLY A 347 -43.00 31.60 9.89
N GLN A 348 -41.83 31.42 9.27
CA GLN A 348 -40.96 32.55 8.96
C GLN A 348 -41.40 33.19 7.64
N GLU A 349 -41.46 34.52 7.60
CA GLU A 349 -41.77 35.28 6.37
C GLU A 349 -40.54 35.97 5.79
N ARG A 350 -39.44 36.01 6.55
CA ARG A 350 -38.19 36.70 6.19
C ARG A 350 -36.98 35.82 6.48
N PHE A 351 -36.02 35.84 5.58
CA PHE A 351 -34.76 35.12 5.66
C PHE A 351 -33.62 36.06 5.27
N GLU A 352 -32.57 36.19 6.09
CA GLU A 352 -31.47 37.12 5.84
C GLU A 352 -30.18 36.37 5.50
N ILE A 353 -29.46 36.85 4.50
CA ILE A 353 -28.17 36.32 4.06
C ILE A 353 -27.16 37.47 4.10
N ASP A 354 -26.14 37.35 4.95
CA ASP A 354 -25.15 38.42 5.20
C ASP A 354 -23.73 38.05 4.75
N GLY A 355 -23.60 36.94 3.99
CA GLY A 355 -22.35 36.42 3.46
C GLY A 355 -21.55 35.54 4.42
N THR A 356 -22.00 35.37 5.68
CA THR A 356 -21.37 34.46 6.64
C THR A 356 -21.95 33.04 6.55
N TYR A 357 -21.25 32.08 7.15
CA TYR A 357 -21.73 30.70 7.21
C TYR A 357 -22.97 30.61 8.11
N ASP A 358 -24.05 30.06 7.55
CA ASP A 358 -25.28 29.78 8.29
C ASP A 358 -25.70 28.30 8.07
N PRO A 359 -25.84 27.50 9.15
CA PRO A 359 -26.38 26.14 9.09
C PRO A 359 -27.76 26.06 8.41
N SER A 360 -28.58 27.11 8.51
CA SER A 360 -29.90 27.19 7.87
C SER A 360 -29.76 27.20 6.35
N VAL A 361 -28.82 28.00 5.80
CA VAL A 361 -28.47 28.08 4.38
C VAL A 361 -27.91 26.74 3.89
N GLN A 362 -27.06 26.07 4.67
CA GLN A 362 -26.58 24.73 4.32
C GLN A 362 -27.73 23.71 4.25
N SER A 363 -28.64 23.75 5.24
CA SER A 363 -29.80 22.86 5.25
C SER A 363 -30.71 23.10 4.05
N MET A 364 -30.93 24.37 3.69
CA MET A 364 -31.66 24.79 2.49
C MET A 364 -31.00 24.27 1.21
N ALA A 365 -29.68 24.44 1.07
CA ALA A 365 -28.94 23.93 -0.08
C ALA A 365 -29.06 22.40 -0.21
N SER A 366 -28.99 21.68 0.91
CA SER A 366 -29.15 20.22 0.93
C SER A 366 -30.56 19.76 0.55
N ALA A 367 -31.60 20.48 1.01
CA ALA A 367 -32.99 20.21 0.72
C ALA A 367 -33.35 20.49 -0.74
N PHE A 368 -32.74 21.51 -1.36
CA PHE A 368 -32.82 21.75 -2.80
C PHE A 368 -32.07 20.70 -3.63
N ARG A 369 -30.88 20.28 -3.18
CA ARG A 369 -30.03 19.32 -3.89
C ARG A 369 -30.66 17.93 -4.02
N ALA A 370 -31.30 17.45 -2.96
CA ALA A 370 -31.84 16.08 -2.90
C ALA A 370 -32.87 15.78 -4.02
N PRO A 371 -33.96 16.55 -4.21
CA PRO A 371 -34.94 16.31 -5.26
C PRO A 371 -34.34 16.50 -6.65
N LEU A 372 -33.50 17.53 -6.86
CA LEU A 372 -32.86 17.77 -8.16
C LEU A 372 -31.92 16.63 -8.54
N LYS A 373 -31.10 16.14 -7.60
CA LYS A 373 -30.24 14.98 -7.82
C LYS A 373 -31.09 13.75 -8.11
N HIS A 374 -32.17 13.51 -7.35
CA HIS A 374 -33.02 12.35 -7.55
C HIS A 374 -33.69 12.35 -8.93
N GLN A 375 -34.26 13.48 -9.35
CA GLN A 375 -34.91 13.65 -10.65
C GLN A 375 -33.97 13.31 -11.81
N TRP A 376 -32.73 13.81 -11.75
CA TRP A 376 -31.78 13.69 -12.86
C TRP A 376 -30.82 12.50 -12.74
N HIS A 377 -30.80 11.77 -11.62
CA HIS A 377 -29.85 10.68 -11.37
C HIS A 377 -29.90 9.59 -12.45
N ALA A 378 -31.09 9.07 -12.72
CA ALA A 378 -31.27 8.00 -13.71
C ALA A 378 -30.89 8.47 -15.12
N PHE A 379 -31.29 9.69 -15.49
CA PHE A 379 -31.01 10.29 -16.78
C PHE A 379 -29.51 10.54 -17.00
N LEU A 380 -28.83 11.15 -16.02
CA LEU A 380 -27.41 11.51 -16.13
C LEU A 380 -26.49 10.30 -16.13
N ASN A 381 -26.86 9.23 -15.41
CA ASN A 381 -26.09 7.99 -15.28
C ASN A 381 -26.43 6.93 -16.34
N LYS A 382 -27.46 7.16 -17.16
CA LYS A 382 -27.81 6.29 -18.29
C LYS A 382 -26.61 6.22 -19.25
N GLY A 383 -26.09 5.01 -19.46
CA GLY A 383 -24.92 4.76 -20.32
C GLY A 383 -23.55 4.82 -19.61
N ASN A 384 -23.50 4.92 -18.28
CA ASN A 384 -22.25 4.69 -17.51
C ASN A 384 -21.75 3.25 -17.58
N ASN A 385 -22.55 2.30 -18.08
CA ASN A 385 -22.14 0.94 -18.45
C ASN A 385 -21.44 0.15 -17.30
N TRP A 386 -21.80 0.45 -16.05
CA TRP A 386 -21.23 -0.15 -14.83
C TRP A 386 -21.25 -1.68 -14.79
N ARG A 387 -22.21 -2.32 -15.48
CA ARG A 387 -22.29 -3.78 -15.64
C ARG A 387 -21.07 -4.43 -16.29
N PHE A 388 -20.17 -3.68 -16.93
CA PHE A 388 -18.96 -4.25 -17.51
C PHE A 388 -17.76 -4.19 -16.58
N TRP A 389 -17.88 -3.57 -15.40
CA TRP A 389 -16.79 -3.38 -14.46
C TRP A 389 -16.53 -4.61 -13.60
N TRP A 390 -17.55 -5.47 -13.40
CA TRP A 390 -17.41 -6.63 -12.52
C TRP A 390 -16.43 -7.68 -13.06
N ILE A 391 -16.33 -7.89 -14.38
CA ILE A 391 -15.38 -8.86 -14.97
C ILE A 391 -13.94 -8.46 -14.61
N PRO A 392 -13.45 -7.25 -14.95
CA PRO A 392 -12.12 -6.79 -14.54
C PRO A 392 -11.88 -6.82 -13.03
N MET A 393 -12.86 -6.36 -12.24
CA MET A 393 -12.74 -6.34 -10.78
C MET A 393 -12.60 -7.75 -10.21
N LEU A 394 -13.39 -8.70 -10.71
CA LEU A 394 -13.32 -10.11 -10.31
C LEU A 394 -11.99 -10.73 -10.72
N THR A 395 -11.52 -10.46 -11.94
CA THR A 395 -10.21 -10.95 -12.42
C THR A 395 -9.07 -10.46 -11.53
N VAL A 396 -9.02 -9.17 -11.23
CA VAL A 396 -8.01 -8.59 -10.33
C VAL A 396 -8.13 -9.18 -8.92
N GLY A 397 -9.36 -9.32 -8.39
CA GLY A 397 -9.61 -9.92 -7.08
C GLY A 397 -9.13 -11.37 -6.98
N VAL A 398 -9.43 -12.19 -7.98
CA VAL A 398 -8.95 -13.58 -8.05
C VAL A 398 -7.42 -13.65 -8.14
N CYS A 399 -6.78 -12.75 -8.91
CA CYS A 399 -5.32 -12.68 -8.99
C CYS A 399 -4.69 -12.33 -7.63
N ILE A 400 -5.28 -11.39 -6.88
CA ILE A 400 -4.81 -11.02 -5.53
C ILE A 400 -4.97 -12.18 -4.55
N ILE A 401 -6.12 -12.87 -4.56
CA ILE A 401 -6.35 -14.04 -3.69
C ILE A 401 -5.38 -15.16 -4.03
N SER A 402 -5.21 -15.47 -5.32
CA SER A 402 -4.22 -16.45 -5.79
C SER A 402 -2.81 -16.08 -5.34
N MET A 403 -2.47 -14.79 -5.33
CA MET A 403 -1.20 -14.30 -4.82
C MET A 403 -1.01 -14.63 -3.34
N ILE A 404 -2.00 -14.30 -2.50
CA ILE A 404 -1.94 -14.56 -1.06
C ILE A 404 -1.84 -16.05 -0.76
N VAL A 405 -2.62 -16.88 -1.45
CA VAL A 405 -2.67 -18.34 -1.21
C VAL A 405 -1.38 -19.03 -1.64
N LEU A 406 -0.78 -18.61 -2.77
CA LEU A 406 0.38 -19.29 -3.32
C LEU A 406 1.71 -18.77 -2.77
N HIS A 407 1.72 -17.61 -2.09
CA HIS A 407 2.91 -16.87 -1.64
C HIS A 407 3.97 -17.74 -0.94
N ASN A 408 3.54 -18.72 -0.14
CA ASN A 408 4.43 -19.54 0.68
C ASN A 408 4.94 -20.83 0.01
N SER A 409 4.42 -21.18 -1.17
CA SER A 409 4.56 -22.54 -1.71
C SER A 409 5.39 -22.65 -2.99
N TYR A 410 5.53 -21.58 -3.78
CA TYR A 410 6.08 -21.68 -5.16
C TYR A 410 6.88 -20.47 -5.66
N TRP A 411 7.15 -19.46 -4.81
CA TRP A 411 7.57 -18.14 -5.31
C TRP A 411 9.08 -18.03 -5.31
N GLY A 412 9.66 -17.75 -6.48
CA GLY A 412 10.98 -17.13 -6.56
C GLY A 412 10.89 -15.64 -6.23
N ASP A 413 11.96 -15.03 -5.74
CA ASP A 413 11.95 -13.61 -5.32
C ASP A 413 11.53 -12.64 -6.43
N SER A 414 11.73 -13.02 -7.71
CA SER A 414 11.34 -12.23 -8.87
C SER A 414 9.82 -12.22 -9.14
N ASP A 415 9.08 -13.23 -8.68
CA ASP A 415 7.65 -13.38 -8.98
C ASP A 415 6.81 -12.27 -8.33
N VAL A 416 7.23 -11.82 -7.14
CA VAL A 416 6.60 -10.69 -6.44
C VAL A 416 6.64 -9.43 -7.30
N VAL A 417 7.78 -9.16 -7.95
CA VAL A 417 7.98 -7.98 -8.79
C VAL A 417 7.10 -8.07 -10.04
N TYR A 418 7.06 -9.22 -10.71
CA TYR A 418 6.22 -9.41 -11.90
C TYR A 418 4.73 -9.26 -11.59
N ILE A 419 4.28 -9.76 -10.45
CA ILE A 419 2.87 -9.68 -10.04
C ILE A 419 2.51 -8.26 -9.62
N ALA A 420 3.38 -7.56 -8.89
CA ALA A 420 3.17 -6.15 -8.58
C ALA A 420 3.06 -5.30 -9.86
N ALA A 421 3.96 -5.52 -10.82
CA ALA A 421 3.92 -4.84 -12.12
C ALA A 421 2.61 -5.14 -12.89
N PHE A 422 2.17 -6.41 -12.89
CA PHE A 422 0.90 -6.83 -13.49
C PHE A 422 -0.30 -6.11 -12.86
N LEU A 423 -0.38 -6.05 -11.53
CA LEU A 423 -1.50 -5.41 -10.83
C LEU A 423 -1.58 -3.90 -11.13
N VAL A 424 -0.43 -3.21 -11.08
CA VAL A 424 -0.35 -1.78 -11.38
C VAL A 424 -0.76 -1.51 -12.83
N ALA A 425 -0.24 -2.29 -13.78
CA ALA A 425 -0.58 -2.13 -15.19
C ALA A 425 -2.09 -2.33 -15.45
N ASN A 426 -2.69 -3.39 -14.89
CA ASN A 426 -4.12 -3.66 -15.09
C ASN A 426 -5.02 -2.67 -14.36
N LEU A 427 -4.60 -2.09 -13.23
CA LEU A 427 -5.32 -1.01 -12.56
C LEU A 427 -5.38 0.24 -13.46
N ILE A 428 -4.25 0.64 -14.05
CA ILE A 428 -4.20 1.79 -14.96
C ILE A 428 -5.11 1.55 -16.17
N LEU A 429 -5.02 0.37 -16.79
CA LEU A 429 -5.88 -0.01 -17.91
C LEU A 429 -7.37 -0.01 -17.53
N PHE A 430 -7.70 -0.49 -16.33
CA PHE A 430 -9.07 -0.49 -15.83
C PHE A 430 -9.60 0.94 -15.63
N LEU A 431 -8.81 1.84 -15.04
CA LEU A 431 -9.20 3.25 -14.86
C LEU A 431 -9.42 3.95 -16.21
N LEU A 432 -8.53 3.70 -17.19
CA LEU A 432 -8.69 4.19 -18.55
C LEU A 432 -9.99 3.63 -19.18
N TYR A 433 -10.25 2.33 -19.02
CA TYR A 433 -11.47 1.70 -19.52
C TYR A 433 -12.74 2.27 -18.87
N VAL A 434 -12.73 2.52 -17.55
CA VAL A 434 -13.84 3.17 -16.81
C VAL A 434 -14.16 4.55 -17.38
N TYR A 435 -13.13 5.29 -17.82
CA TYR A 435 -13.33 6.57 -18.50
C TYR A 435 -13.92 6.36 -19.91
N LEU A 436 -13.36 5.47 -20.72
CA LEU A 436 -13.73 5.26 -22.13
C LEU A 436 -15.09 4.58 -22.32
N ILE A 437 -15.53 3.72 -21.40
CA ILE A 437 -16.78 2.96 -21.56
C ILE A 437 -18.03 3.80 -21.29
N LYS A 438 -17.89 5.00 -20.71
CA LYS A 438 -19.00 5.91 -20.46
C LYS A 438 -19.52 6.45 -21.78
N ARG A 439 -20.78 6.14 -22.10
CA ARG A 439 -21.49 6.64 -23.27
C ARG A 439 -22.66 7.51 -22.82
N PRO A 440 -22.70 8.81 -23.16
CA PRO A 440 -23.88 9.63 -22.89
C PRO A 440 -25.07 9.10 -23.70
N SER A 441 -26.26 9.08 -23.11
CA SER A 441 -27.47 8.67 -23.83
C SER A 441 -27.80 9.64 -24.98
N GLU A 442 -28.47 9.14 -26.02
CA GLU A 442 -28.93 9.96 -27.16
C GLU A 442 -29.87 11.08 -26.69
N GLU A 443 -30.79 10.77 -25.78
CA GLU A 443 -31.68 11.74 -25.13
C GLU A 443 -30.89 12.86 -24.43
N LYS A 444 -29.80 12.51 -23.72
CA LYS A 444 -28.94 13.48 -23.04
C LYS A 444 -28.21 14.39 -24.02
N GLN A 445 -27.70 13.84 -25.12
CA GLN A 445 -27.09 14.66 -26.17
C GLN A 445 -28.11 15.56 -26.87
N ALA A 446 -29.31 15.07 -27.15
CA ALA A 446 -30.38 15.85 -27.77
C ALA A 446 -30.81 17.02 -26.88
N LEU A 447 -31.08 16.76 -25.59
CA LEU A 447 -31.44 17.81 -24.64
C LEU A 447 -30.32 18.84 -24.48
N ARG A 448 -29.06 18.40 -24.37
CA ARG A 448 -27.91 19.30 -24.28
C ARG A 448 -27.73 20.17 -25.52
N SER A 449 -28.02 19.64 -26.70
CA SER A 449 -27.95 20.39 -27.97
C SER A 449 -29.03 21.48 -28.04
N ARG A 450 -30.25 21.19 -27.56
CA ARG A 450 -31.31 22.21 -27.40
C ARG A 450 -30.93 23.29 -26.39
N LEU A 451 -30.37 22.91 -25.24
CA LEU A 451 -29.89 23.87 -24.23
C LEU A 451 -28.76 24.77 -24.76
N LEU A 452 -27.86 24.23 -25.59
CA LEU A 452 -26.85 25.02 -26.29
C LEU A 452 -27.49 26.01 -27.27
N GLY A 453 -28.57 25.61 -27.94
CA GLY A 453 -29.36 26.48 -28.81
C GLY A 453 -30.02 27.63 -28.06
N PHE A 454 -30.61 27.34 -26.90
CA PHE A 454 -31.16 28.36 -26.00
C PHE A 454 -30.08 29.34 -25.52
N LYS A 455 -28.91 28.82 -25.10
CA LYS A 455 -27.75 29.66 -24.73
C LYS A 455 -27.29 30.55 -25.88
N MET A 456 -27.30 30.05 -27.12
CA MET A 456 -26.94 30.82 -28.31
C MET A 456 -27.89 32.01 -28.53
N TYR A 457 -29.19 31.81 -28.32
CA TYR A 457 -30.17 32.89 -28.40
C TYR A 457 -29.95 33.96 -27.33
N LEU A 458 -29.81 33.56 -26.05
CA LEU A 458 -29.58 34.49 -24.94
C LEU A 458 -28.35 35.38 -25.17
N GLY A 459 -27.24 34.79 -25.63
CA GLY A 459 -26.03 35.56 -25.93
C GLY A 459 -26.16 36.49 -27.16
N ALA A 460 -26.99 36.14 -28.14
CA ALA A 460 -27.13 36.94 -29.35
C ALA A 460 -28.16 38.08 -29.21
N ALA A 461 -29.30 37.80 -28.59
CA ALA A 461 -30.46 38.69 -28.54
C ALA A 461 -30.58 39.43 -27.20
N GLU A 462 -30.56 38.70 -26.08
CA GLU A 462 -30.79 39.31 -24.77
C GLU A 462 -29.58 40.08 -24.26
N GLU A 463 -28.35 39.62 -24.50
CA GLU A 463 -27.15 40.34 -24.06
C GLU A 463 -27.12 41.76 -24.64
N LYS A 464 -27.48 41.92 -25.91
CA LYS A 464 -27.56 43.23 -26.57
C LYS A 464 -28.71 44.08 -26.05
N GLN A 465 -29.86 43.49 -25.72
CA GLN A 465 -30.96 44.23 -25.11
C GLN A 465 -30.63 44.68 -23.69
N LEU A 466 -30.03 43.81 -22.87
CA LEU A 466 -29.59 44.15 -21.52
C LEU A 466 -28.53 45.26 -21.52
N GLN A 467 -27.56 45.22 -22.44
CA GLN A 467 -26.60 46.32 -22.64
C GLN A 467 -27.27 47.63 -23.07
N HIS A 468 -28.41 47.56 -23.76
CA HIS A 468 -29.18 48.74 -24.17
C HIS A 468 -29.95 49.36 -23.00
N PHE A 469 -30.59 48.54 -22.15
CA PHE A 469 -31.38 49.01 -21.00
C PHE A 469 -30.52 49.33 -19.76
N ASN A 470 -29.37 48.67 -19.62
CA ASN A 470 -28.40 48.87 -18.55
C ASN A 470 -27.01 49.14 -19.15
N PRO A 471 -26.80 50.31 -19.78
CA PRO A 471 -25.50 50.65 -20.34
C PRO A 471 -24.46 50.65 -19.21
N PRO A 472 -23.25 50.08 -19.43
CA PRO A 472 -22.21 50.10 -18.42
C PRO A 472 -21.98 51.53 -17.94
N THR A 473 -21.79 51.72 -16.63
CA THR A 473 -21.46 53.03 -16.04
C THR A 473 -20.17 53.53 -16.68
N MET A 474 -20.33 54.32 -17.74
CA MET A 474 -19.22 54.84 -18.51
C MET A 474 -18.49 55.86 -17.65
N THR A 475 -17.37 55.44 -17.05
CA THR A 475 -16.42 56.39 -16.49
C THR A 475 -15.80 57.20 -17.62
N PRO A 476 -15.37 58.46 -17.37
CA PRO A 476 -14.79 59.33 -18.39
C PRO A 476 -13.60 58.72 -19.16
N GLU A 477 -12.93 57.72 -18.59
CA GLU A 477 -11.81 56.99 -19.21
C GLU A 477 -12.25 55.98 -20.28
N VAL A 478 -13.36 55.26 -20.07
CA VAL A 478 -13.92 54.31 -21.04
C VAL A 478 -14.53 55.04 -22.24
N LEU A 479 -15.13 56.20 -22.00
CA LEU A 479 -15.64 57.10 -23.04
C LEU A 479 -14.50 57.68 -23.92
N ARG A 480 -13.30 57.86 -23.36
CA ARG A 480 -12.10 58.29 -24.11
C ARG A 480 -11.44 57.19 -24.94
N SER A 481 -11.61 55.91 -24.56
CA SER A 481 -11.04 54.77 -25.29
C SER A 481 -11.95 54.22 -26.39
N THR A 482 -13.27 54.36 -26.23
CA THR A 482 -14.29 53.89 -27.19
C THR A 482 -14.70 54.95 -28.23
N CYS A 483 -14.32 56.21 -28.05
CA CYS A 483 -14.57 57.25 -29.05
C CYS A 483 -13.75 56.97 -30.33
N PRO A 484 -14.39 56.70 -31.48
CA PRO A 484 -13.67 56.41 -32.72
C PRO A 484 -12.79 57.62 -33.08
N THR A 485 -11.54 57.32 -33.43
CA THR A 485 -10.45 58.24 -33.79
C THR A 485 -10.72 59.01 -35.09
N ARG A 486 -11.84 59.74 -35.17
CA ARG A 486 -12.13 60.67 -36.28
C ARG A 486 -12.51 62.10 -35.86
N SER A 487 -12.51 62.42 -34.57
CA SER A 487 -12.61 63.82 -34.09
C SER A 487 -11.39 64.31 -33.30
N ARG A 488 -10.32 63.50 -33.17
CA ARG A 488 -9.05 63.89 -32.50
C ARG A 488 -8.29 65.04 -33.19
N SER A 489 -8.72 65.52 -34.36
CA SER A 489 -8.06 66.62 -35.07
C SER A 489 -8.60 68.02 -34.75
N ARG A 490 -9.67 68.19 -33.96
CA ARG A 490 -10.29 69.53 -33.76
C ARG A 490 -10.02 70.21 -32.42
N TRP A 491 -9.43 69.52 -31.44
CA TRP A 491 -9.17 70.08 -30.10
C TRP A 491 -7.69 70.05 -29.67
N ARG A 492 -6.78 70.03 -30.66
CA ARG A 492 -5.33 70.29 -30.47
C ARG A 492 -4.95 71.79 -30.55
N ARG A 493 -5.90 72.69 -30.30
CA ARG A 493 -5.63 74.12 -30.03
C ARG A 493 -6.04 74.38 -28.59
N PHE A 494 -5.20 75.08 -27.85
CA PHE A 494 -5.21 75.24 -26.38
C PHE A 494 -4.56 74.07 -25.64
N GLY A 495 -3.24 73.98 -25.80
CA GLY A 495 -2.40 73.11 -25.00
C GLY A 495 -2.18 73.62 -23.59
N VAL A 496 -1.95 72.71 -22.65
CA VAL A 496 -1.09 72.85 -21.47
C VAL A 496 -0.75 71.44 -20.99
N SER A 497 0.55 71.19 -20.76
CA SER A 497 1.10 69.99 -20.14
C SER A 497 0.78 69.89 -18.65
N VAL A 498 0.57 68.68 -18.12
CA VAL A 498 1.11 68.31 -16.79
C VAL A 498 1.48 66.81 -16.74
N SER A 499 2.78 66.59 -16.57
CA SER A 499 3.47 65.59 -15.73
C SER A 499 2.61 64.61 -14.91
N LYS A 500 2.89 63.31 -15.05
CA LYS A 500 2.45 62.25 -14.13
C LYS A 500 3.49 62.05 -13.01
N ALA A 501 3.01 61.95 -11.78
CA ALA A 501 3.48 60.94 -10.83
C ALA A 501 2.42 59.83 -10.80
#